data_AF-A0A6G6F873-F1
#
_entry.id   AF-A0A6G6F873-F1
#
_cell.length_a   1.000
_cell.length_b   1.000
_cell.length_c   1.000
_cell.angle_alpha   90.00
_cell.angle_beta   90.00
_cell.angle_gamma   90.00
#
_symmetry.space_group_name_H-M   'P 1'
#
loop_
_entity.id
_entity.type
_entity.pdbx_description
1 polymer ?
#
loop_
_entity_poly.entity_id
_entity_poly.type
_entity_poly.pdbx_seq_one_letter_code
_entity_poly.pdbx_strand_id
1 'polypeptide(L)' 'MGSLRRAVAIHNERVKLFSGFLNAIGLGLIGFAVLRPLTLNFAEASSLTFIWGLAGLFLHGISHYVLRMLRTEDNT' A
#
# COMPACT_ATOMS: atom_id res chain seq x y z
N MET A 1 16.26 23.80 -17.36
CA MET A 1 14.88 23.46 -16.95
C MET A 1 14.46 22.03 -17.31
N GLY A 2 14.77 21.50 -18.51
CA GLY A 2 14.33 20.14 -18.90
C GLY A 2 14.91 18.96 -18.09
N SER A 3 16.12 19.07 -17.54
CA SER A 3 16.73 18.01 -16.73
C SER A 3 16.06 17.84 -15.35
N LEU A 4 15.74 18.96 -14.67
CA LEU A 4 15.04 18.98 -13.39
C LEU A 4 13.63 18.38 -13.49
N ARG A 5 12.87 18.78 -14.52
CA ARG A 5 11.53 18.21 -14.81
C ARG A 5 11.59 16.69 -14.99
N ARG A 6 12.59 16.20 -15.72
CA ARG A 6 12.81 14.74 -15.88
C ARG A 6 13.16 14.06 -14.56
N ALA A 7 14.01 14.65 -13.73
CA ALA A 7 14.37 14.09 -12.43
C ALA A 7 13.15 13.96 -11.49
N VAL A 8 12.29 14.99 -11.45
CA VAL A 8 11.02 14.95 -10.70
C VAL A 8 10.08 13.88 -11.23
N ALA A 9 9.96 13.75 -12.56
CA ALA A 9 9.13 12.73 -13.18
C ALA A 9 9.59 11.30 -12.80
N ILE A 10 10.90 11.02 -12.90
CA ILE A 10 11.47 9.72 -12.54
C ILE A 10 11.23 9.38 -11.07
N HIS A 11 11.44 10.35 -10.17
CA HIS A 11 11.14 10.17 -8.74
C HIS A 11 9.66 9.83 -8.53
N ASN A 12 8.76 10.60 -9.14
CA ASN A 12 7.32 10.40 -9.00
C ASN A 12 6.86 9.04 -9.55
N GLU A 13 7.41 8.56 -10.67
CA GLU A 13 7.12 7.22 -11.18
C GLU A 13 7.52 6.13 -10.20
N ARG A 14 8.72 6.23 -9.61
CA ARG A 14 9.18 5.27 -8.58
C ARG A 14 8.30 5.28 -7.34
N VAL A 15 7.92 6.46 -6.86
CA VAL A 15 7.00 6.62 -5.72
C VAL A 15 5.65 5.98 -6.02
N LYS A 16 5.08 6.21 -7.21
CA LYS A 16 3.80 5.61 -7.62
C LYS A 16 3.88 4.09 -7.70
N LEU A 17 4.92 3.56 -8.34
CA LEU A 17 5.12 2.11 -8.45
C LEU A 17 5.26 1.45 -7.08
N PHE A 18 6.06 2.05 -6.19
CA PHE A 18 6.28 1.50 -4.86
C PHE A 18 5.04 1.62 -3.97
N SER A 19 4.35 2.77 -3.98
CA SER A 19 3.07 2.95 -3.29
C SER A 19 2.03 1.94 -3.79
N GLY A 20 1.89 1.80 -5.10
CA GLY A 20 0.97 0.83 -5.71
C GLY A 20 1.26 -0.61 -5.31
N PHE A 21 2.54 -1.00 -5.27
CA PHE A 21 2.97 -2.32 -4.81
C PHE A 21 2.60 -2.57 -3.33
N LEU A 22 2.91 -1.64 -2.44
CA LEU A 22 2.56 -1.75 -1.01
C LEU A 22 1.05 -1.82 -0.80
N ASN A 23 0.30 -1.00 -1.55
CA ASN A 23 -1.17 -1.01 -1.51
C ASN A 23 -1.72 -2.38 -1.95
N ALA A 24 -1.20 -2.94 -3.04
CA ALA A 24 -1.64 -4.25 -3.54
C ALA A 24 -1.40 -5.37 -2.51
N ILE A 25 -0.23 -5.38 -1.85
CA ILE A 25 0.03 -6.33 -0.76
C ILE A 25 -0.93 -6.09 0.41
N GLY A 26 -1.12 -4.84 0.82
CA GLY A 26 -2.02 -4.48 1.91
C GLY A 26 -3.45 -4.97 1.66
N LEU A 27 -3.99 -4.71 0.46
CA LEU A 27 -5.30 -5.19 0.05
C LEU A 27 -5.38 -6.72 -0.06
N GLY A 28 -4.32 -7.40 -0.51
CA GLY A 28 -4.25 -8.86 -0.52
C GLY A 28 -4.36 -9.47 0.88
N LEU A 29 -3.65 -8.90 1.86
CA LEU A 29 -3.70 -9.35 3.26
C LEU A 29 -5.05 -9.05 3.92
N ILE A 30 -5.62 -7.86 3.70
CA ILE A 30 -6.97 -7.50 4.16
C ILE A 30 -7.99 -8.47 3.55
N GLY A 31 -7.90 -8.70 2.24
CA GLY A 31 -8.74 -9.65 1.53
C GLY A 31 -8.65 -11.06 2.12
N PHE A 32 -7.45 -11.56 2.39
CA PHE A 32 -7.26 -12.87 3.05
C PHE A 32 -7.89 -12.91 4.45
N ALA A 33 -7.69 -11.86 5.24
CA ALA A 33 -8.23 -11.78 6.60
C ALA A 33 -9.78 -11.77 6.63
N VAL A 34 -10.42 -11.20 5.61
CA VAL A 34 -11.88 -11.18 5.46
C VAL A 34 -12.41 -12.47 4.82
N LEU A 35 -11.79 -12.93 3.74
CA LEU A 35 -12.27 -14.07 2.96
C LEU A 35 -12.10 -15.40 3.69
N ARG A 36 -11.00 -15.61 4.42
CA ARG A 36 -10.74 -16.88 5.13
C ARG A 36 -11.87 -17.29 6.10
N PRO A 37 -12.33 -16.45 7.04
CA PRO A 37 -13.44 -16.82 7.92
C PRO A 37 -14.78 -16.94 7.16
N LEU A 38 -14.96 -16.20 6.07
CA LEU A 38 -16.16 -16.30 5.22
C LEU A 38 -16.25 -17.61 4.44
N THR A 39 -15.11 -18.21 4.06
CA THR A 39 -15.07 -19.46 3.28
C THR A 39 -15.02 -20.72 4.14
N LEU A 40 -14.41 -20.66 5.33
CA LEU A 40 -14.30 -21.80 6.23
C LEU A 40 -15.40 -21.79 7.29
N ASN A 41 -15.25 -20.95 8.31
CA ASN A 41 -16.22 -20.71 9.37
C ASN A 41 -15.77 -19.48 10.17
N PHE A 42 -16.70 -18.61 10.57
CA PHE A 42 -16.41 -17.47 11.45
C PHE A 42 -15.85 -17.88 12.81
N ALA A 43 -16.19 -19.09 13.30
CA ALA A 43 -15.62 -19.64 14.53
C ALA A 43 -14.11 -19.94 14.41
N GLU A 44 -13.57 -20.03 13.19
CA GLU A 44 -12.14 -20.24 12.92
C GLU A 44 -11.36 -18.94 12.67
N ALA A 45 -11.98 -17.78 12.93
CA ALA A 45 -11.28 -16.50 12.96
C ALA A 45 -10.25 -16.50 14.10
N SER A 46 -9.04 -16.95 13.76
CA SER A 46 -7.94 -17.08 14.70
C SER A 46 -7.23 -15.75 14.90
N SER A 47 -6.48 -15.62 16.00
CA SER A 47 -5.61 -14.47 16.26
C SER A 47 -4.66 -14.18 15.09
N LEU A 48 -4.24 -15.22 14.36
CA LEU A 48 -3.39 -15.08 13.18
C LEU A 48 -4.12 -14.39 12.02
N THR A 49 -5.39 -14.73 11.77
CA THR A 49 -6.23 -14.02 10.76
C THR A 49 -6.38 -12.55 11.09
N PHE A 50 -6.56 -12.22 12.37
CA PHE A 50 -6.62 -10.83 12.83
C PHE A 50 -5.28 -10.08 12.61
N ILE A 51 -4.15 -10.72 12.92
CA ILE A 51 -2.81 -10.15 12.67
C ILE A 51 -2.60 -9.87 11.18
N TRP A 52 -3.03 -10.77 10.29
CA TRP A 52 -2.95 -10.51 8.85
C TRP A 52 -3.77 -9.31 8.41
N GLY A 53 -4.97 -9.13 8.98
CA GLY A 53 -5.79 -7.95 8.73
C GLY A 53 -5.12 -6.65 9.18
N LEU A 54 -4.54 -6.64 10.39
CA LEU A 54 -3.79 -5.48 10.90
C LEU A 54 -2.54 -5.18 10.08
N ALA A 55 -1.77 -6.21 9.70
CA ALA A 55 -0.61 -6.05 8.84
C ALA A 55 -1.00 -5.47 7.47
N GLY A 56 -2.11 -5.93 6.90
CA GLY A 56 -2.66 -5.40 5.66
C GLY A 56 -3.08 -3.93 5.77
N LEU A 57 -3.79 -3.55 6.84
CA LEU A 57 -4.17 -2.16 7.13
C LEU A 57 -2.96 -1.26 7.32
N PHE A 58 -1.94 -1.76 8.02
CA PHE A 58 -0.68 -1.04 8.22
C PHE A 58 0.03 -0.78 6.89
N LEU A 59 0.18 -1.79 6.03
CA LEU A 59 0.78 -1.63 4.69
C LEU A 59 -0.06 -0.72 3.78
N HIS A 60 -1.39 -0.83 3.86
CA HIS A 60 -2.29 0.07 3.15
C HIS A 60 -2.07 1.53 3.60
N GLY A 61 -1.96 1.78 4.91
CA GLY A 61 -1.62 3.10 5.45
C GLY A 61 -0.25 3.61 4.99
N ILE A 62 0.79 2.77 5.02
CA ILE A 62 2.13 3.12 4.51
C ILE A 62 2.06 3.47 3.03
N SER A 63 1.26 2.78 2.22
CA SER A 63 1.15 3.07 0.80
C SER A 63 0.69 4.50 0.53
N HIS A 64 -0.26 5.01 1.31
CA HIS A 64 -0.74 6.40 1.24
C HIS A 64 0.32 7.38 1.74
N TYR A 65 1.05 7.02 2.80
CA TYR A 65 2.17 7.82 3.29
C TYR A 65 3.27 7.97 2.23
N VAL A 66 3.64 6.89 1.55
CA VAL A 66 4.60 6.91 0.44
C VAL A 66 4.09 7.78 -0.70
N LEU A 67 2.81 7.72 -1.04
CA LEU A 67 2.23 8.54 -2.11
C LEU A 67 2.36 10.05 -1.84
N ARG A 68 2.39 10.46 -0.57
CA ARG A 68 2.63 11.86 -0.18
C ARG A 68 4.02 12.38 -0.56
N MET A 69 4.98 11.48 -0.86
CA MET A 69 6.34 11.86 -1.27
C MET A 69 6.45 12.32 -2.73
N LEU A 70 5.32 12.40 -3.46
CA LEU A 70 5.26 13.00 -4.78
C LEU A 70 5.67 14.47 -4.73
N ARG A 71 6.49 14.88 -5.70
CA ARG A 71 6.98 16.26 -5.82
C ARG A 71 6.28 16.99 -6.94
N THR A 72 6.00 18.27 -6.74
CA THR A 72 5.55 19.20 -7.78
C THR A 72 6.72 20.03 -8.29
N GLU A 73 6.57 20.67 -9.45
CA GLU A 73 7.61 21.52 -10.05
C GLU A 73 7.93 22.75 -9.19
N ASP A 74 7.01 23.14 -8.31
CA ASP A 74 7.13 24.29 -7.42
C ASP A 74 7.77 23.95 -6.06
N ASN A 75 7.80 22.65 -5.68
CA ASN A 75 8.36 22.15 -4.41
C ASN A 75 9.65 21.35 -4.68
N THR A 76 10.60 21.95 -5.40
CA THR A 76 11.93 21.37 -5.67
C THR A 76 12.94 21.67 -4.57
#